data_AF-A0A3P7LQZ5-F1
#
_entry.id   AF-A0A3P7LQZ5-F1
#
_cell.length_a   1.000
_cell.length_b   1.000
_cell.length_c   1.000
_cell.angle_alpha   90.00
_cell.angle_beta   90.00
_cell.angle_gamma   90.00
#
_symmetry.space_group_name_H-M   'P 1'
#
loop_
_entity.id
_entity.type
_entity.pdbx_description
1 polymer ?
#
loop_
_entity_poly.entity_id
_entity_poly.type
_entity_poly.pdbx_seq_one_letter_code
_entity_poly.pdbx_strand_id
1 'polypeptide(L)'
;MLCVGTSLHCIPQLYRTEFTYLSIFGPGKKLGSLVLFTSCLLVITSTFSLQLFCFFQAFDAQFDRFETFPKAFMSMFQILTQKGWVAVMHDTMDVVNSNAVITGVAIYFVFYHLFVTLVSRMKAIFVFLIIFPDEKS
;
A
#
# COMPACT_ATOMS: atom_id res chain seq x y z
N MET A 1 -5.24 1.13 -21.10
CA MET A 1 -5.77 -0.25 -21.10
C MET A 1 -4.73 -1.31 -20.75
N LEU A 2 -3.44 -1.13 -21.06
CA LEU A 2 -2.35 -2.05 -20.66
C LEU A 2 -2.18 -2.20 -19.13
N CYS A 3 -2.25 -1.12 -18.35
CA CYS A 3 -2.10 -1.16 -16.89
C CYS A 3 -3.19 -1.95 -16.13
N VAL A 4 -4.42 -1.93 -16.67
CA VAL A 4 -5.54 -2.71 -16.12
C VAL A 4 -5.32 -4.20 -16.43
N GLY A 5 -4.84 -4.54 -17.63
CA GLY A 5 -4.53 -5.92 -18.02
C GLY A 5 -3.40 -6.54 -17.20
N THR A 6 -2.33 -5.81 -16.91
CA THR A 6 -1.23 -6.28 -16.05
C THR A 6 -1.64 -6.42 -14.59
N SER A 7 -2.47 -5.50 -14.08
CA SER A 7 -3.03 -5.62 -12.72
C SER A 7 -3.92 -6.88 -12.63
N LEU A 8 -4.81 -7.10 -13.61
CA LEU A 8 -5.74 -8.22 -13.60
C LEU A 8 -5.05 -9.60 -13.73
N HIS A 9 -3.89 -9.67 -14.39
CA HIS A 9 -3.11 -10.91 -14.52
C HIS A 9 -2.18 -11.16 -13.31
N CYS A 10 -1.72 -10.11 -12.64
CA CYS A 10 -0.84 -10.21 -11.47
C CYS A 10 -1.61 -10.47 -10.16
N ILE A 11 -2.81 -9.88 -10.01
CA ILE A 11 -3.69 -10.08 -8.85
C ILE A 11 -3.94 -11.57 -8.50
N PRO A 12 -4.27 -12.47 -9.45
CA PRO A 12 -4.52 -13.88 -9.12
C PRO A 12 -3.24 -14.66 -8.74
N GLN A 13 -2.07 -14.29 -9.27
CA GLN A 13 -0.79 -14.90 -8.86
C GLN A 13 -0.40 -14.45 -7.45
N LEU A 14 -0.55 -13.16 -7.14
CA LEU A 14 -0.29 -12.61 -5.81
C LEU A 14 -1.24 -13.20 -4.76
N TYR A 15 -2.54 -13.28 -5.07
CA TYR A 15 -3.53 -13.89 -4.18
C TYR A 15 -3.22 -15.36 -3.89
N ARG A 16 -2.79 -16.13 -4.90
CA ARG A 16 -2.38 -17.54 -4.74
C ARG A 16 -1.17 -17.68 -3.83
N THR A 17 -0.14 -16.84 -3.99
CA THR A 17 1.05 -16.87 -3.12
C THR A 17 0.73 -16.49 -1.67
N GLU A 18 -0.11 -15.47 -1.46
CA GLU A 18 -0.52 -15.05 -0.11
C GLU A 18 -1.36 -16.14 0.60
N PHE A 19 -2.26 -16.81 -0.13
CA PHE A 19 -3.08 -17.91 0.39
C PHE A 19 -2.25 -19.16 0.71
N THR A 20 -1.19 -19.41 -0.07
CA THR A 20 -0.24 -20.50 0.18
C THR A 20 0.62 -20.23 1.42
N TYR A 21 1.09 -19.00 1.60
CA TYR A 21 1.75 -18.57 2.83
C TYR A 21 0.82 -18.67 4.05
N LEU A 22 -0.47 -18.40 3.89
CA LEU A 22 -1.43 -18.57 4.97
C LEU A 22 -1.67 -20.02 5.37
N SER A 23 -1.61 -20.94 4.40
CA SER A 23 -1.76 -22.37 4.64
C SER A 23 -0.57 -22.97 5.40
N ILE A 24 0.59 -22.28 5.41
CA ILE A 24 1.79 -22.70 6.15
C ILE A 24 1.75 -22.28 7.64
N PHE A 25 1.05 -21.19 7.96
CA PHE A 25 0.85 -20.76 9.35
C PHE A 25 -0.36 -21.48 9.93
N GLY A 26 -0.11 -22.56 10.68
CA GLY A 26 -1.10 -23.33 11.44
C GLY A 26 -1.81 -22.54 12.56
N PRO A 27 -1.81 -22.96 13.84
CA PRO A 27 -2.78 -22.56 14.89
C PRO A 27 -2.81 -21.07 15.34
N GLY A 28 -2.29 -20.12 14.56
CA GLY A 28 -2.29 -18.68 14.82
C GLY A 28 -3.50 -17.92 14.25
N LYS A 29 -4.74 -18.41 14.43
CA LYS A 29 -5.96 -17.82 13.84
C LYS A 29 -6.10 -16.30 14.03
N LYS A 30 -5.63 -15.74 15.16
CA LYS A 30 -5.68 -14.29 15.46
C LYS A 30 -4.57 -13.49 14.76
N LEU A 31 -3.36 -14.04 14.67
CA LEU A 31 -2.21 -13.36 14.04
C LEU A 31 -2.29 -13.42 12.51
N GLY A 32 -2.73 -14.56 11.95
CA GLY A 32 -2.88 -14.73 10.50
C GLY A 32 -3.91 -13.78 9.89
N SER A 33 -5.04 -13.54 10.57
CA SER A 33 -6.05 -12.55 10.15
C SER A 33 -5.47 -11.14 10.04
N LEU A 34 -4.60 -10.77 10.99
CA LEU A 34 -3.93 -9.48 11.00
C LEU A 34 -2.99 -9.32 9.81
N VAL A 35 -2.20 -10.35 9.48
CA VAL A 35 -1.29 -10.36 8.33
C VAL A 35 -2.08 -10.26 7.03
N LEU A 36 -3.10 -11.11 6.83
CA LEU A 36 -4.01 -11.04 5.69
C LEU A 36 -4.61 -9.65 5.50
N PHE A 37 -5.09 -9.05 6.59
CA PHE A 37 -5.72 -7.75 6.54
C PHE A 37 -4.76 -6.68 5.97
N THR A 38 -3.49 -6.71 6.38
CA THR A 38 -2.49 -5.78 5.85
C THR A 38 -2.10 -6.10 4.42
N SER A 39 -1.95 -7.37 4.05
CA SER A 39 -1.68 -7.75 2.66
C SER A 39 -2.81 -7.29 1.73
N CYS A 40 -4.07 -7.53 2.11
CA CYS A 40 -5.23 -7.07 1.36
C CYS A 40 -5.28 -5.53 1.23
N LEU A 41 -5.04 -4.80 2.33
CA LEU A 41 -4.97 -3.34 2.29
C LEU A 41 -3.89 -2.85 1.33
N LEU A 42 -2.73 -3.49 1.32
CA LEU A 42 -1.62 -3.12 0.45
C LEU A 42 -1.96 -3.34 -1.03
N VAL A 43 -2.63 -4.45 -1.37
CA VAL A 43 -3.12 -4.70 -2.73
C VAL A 43 -4.17 -3.69 -3.15
N ILE A 44 -5.19 -3.44 -2.32
CA ILE A 44 -6.26 -2.47 -2.63
C ILE A 44 -5.66 -1.09 -2.88
N THR A 45 -4.75 -0.65 -2.00
CA THR A 45 -4.17 0.68 -2.06
C THR A 45 -3.19 0.83 -3.22
N SER A 46 -2.38 -0.20 -3.52
CA SER A 46 -1.55 -0.23 -4.74
C SER A 46 -2.39 -0.10 -6.01
N THR A 47 -3.55 -0.78 -6.04
CA THR A 47 -4.45 -0.74 -7.20
C THR A 47 -5.13 0.63 -7.33
N PHE A 48 -5.50 1.25 -6.21
CA PHE A 48 -6.05 2.61 -6.18
C PHE A 48 -5.02 3.66 -6.62
N SER A 49 -3.79 3.60 -6.09
CA SER A 49 -2.73 4.53 -6.48
C SER A 49 -2.37 4.38 -7.96
N LEU A 50 -2.28 3.16 -8.49
CA LEU A 50 -1.99 2.94 -9.90
C LEU A 50 -3.06 3.57 -10.80
N GLN A 51 -4.34 3.43 -10.46
CA GLN A 51 -5.44 4.05 -11.20
C GLN A 51 -5.38 5.58 -11.15
N LEU A 52 -5.08 6.14 -9.97
CA LEU A 52 -4.98 7.58 -9.74
C LEU A 52 -3.76 8.19 -10.46
N PHE A 53 -2.61 7.52 -10.46
CA PHE A 53 -1.42 7.95 -11.19
C PHE A 53 -1.55 7.77 -12.71
N CYS A 54 -2.18 6.69 -13.19
CA CYS A 54 -2.53 6.56 -14.61
C CYS A 54 -3.49 7.67 -15.06
N PHE A 55 -4.42 8.08 -14.20
CA PHE A 55 -5.31 9.21 -14.48
C PHE A 55 -4.53 10.53 -14.56
N PHE A 56 -3.61 10.79 -13.62
CA PHE A 56 -2.74 11.98 -13.71
C PHE A 56 -1.81 11.97 -14.92
N GLN A 57 -1.27 10.81 -15.31
CA GLN A 57 -0.47 10.66 -16.54
C GLN A 57 -1.29 10.98 -17.80
N ALA A 58 -2.60 10.75 -17.79
CA ALA A 58 -3.47 11.17 -18.89
C ALA A 58 -3.66 12.70 -18.96
N PHE A 59 -3.43 13.43 -17.86
CA PHE A 59 -3.46 14.90 -17.81
C PHE A 59 -2.07 15.53 -18.02
N ASP A 60 -0.99 14.84 -17.64
CA ASP A 60 0.40 15.30 -17.77
C ASP A 60 1.28 14.16 -18.30
N ALA A 61 1.64 14.23 -19.58
CA ALA A 61 2.31 13.16 -20.31
C ALA A 61 3.77 12.91 -19.85
N GLN A 62 4.34 13.76 -18.99
CA GLN A 62 5.70 13.60 -18.47
C GLN A 62 5.80 12.66 -17.25
N PHE A 63 4.67 12.12 -16.77
CA PHE A 63 4.64 11.32 -15.55
C PHE A 63 4.93 9.83 -15.80
N ASP A 64 6.21 9.43 -15.74
CA ASP A 64 6.67 8.07 -16.10
C ASP A 64 7.00 7.15 -14.89
N ARG A 65 6.75 7.59 -13.66
CA ARG A 65 7.18 6.83 -12.46
C ARG A 65 6.33 5.62 -12.11
N PHE A 66 5.03 5.66 -12.42
CA PHE A 66 4.06 4.65 -11.99
C PHE A 66 3.51 3.81 -13.16
N GLU A 67 4.32 3.61 -14.19
CA GLU A 67 3.90 2.90 -15.40
C GLU A 67 3.58 1.40 -15.15
N THR A 68 4.17 0.80 -14.11
CA THR A 68 4.07 -0.64 -13.82
C THR A 68 3.62 -0.92 -12.39
N PHE A 69 2.68 -1.87 -12.25
CA PHE A 69 2.14 -2.34 -10.96
C PHE A 69 3.21 -2.64 -9.90
N PRO A 70 4.29 -3.41 -10.17
CA PRO A 70 5.31 -3.71 -9.15
C PRO A 70 6.06 -2.46 -8.64
N LYS A 71 6.28 -1.44 -9.48
CA LYS A 71 6.84 -0.15 -9.02
C LYS A 71 5.87 0.56 -8.08
N ALA A 72 4.61 0.66 -8.46
CA ALA A 72 3.57 1.26 -7.61
C ALA A 72 3.42 0.51 -6.28
N PHE A 73 3.45 -0.82 -6.32
CA PHE A 73 3.43 -1.69 -5.15
C PHE A 73 4.62 -1.45 -4.23
N MET A 74 5.85 -1.35 -4.77
CA MET A 74 7.03 -1.04 -3.95
C MET A 74 6.93 0.33 -3.28
N SER A 75 6.46 1.35 -4.00
CA SER A 75 6.25 2.69 -3.42
C SER A 75 5.22 2.66 -2.30
N MET A 76 4.08 1.97 -2.50
CA MET A 76 3.06 1.81 -1.45
C MET A 76 3.56 0.96 -0.29
N PHE A 77 4.36 -0.07 -0.54
CA PHE A 77 5.00 -0.88 0.49
C PHE A 77 6.01 -0.06 1.33
N GLN A 78 6.79 0.82 0.72
CA GLN A 78 7.70 1.73 1.44
C GLN A 78 6.92 2.69 2.35
N ILE A 79 5.79 3.23 1.87
CA ILE A 79 4.91 4.07 2.69
C ILE A 79 4.28 3.25 3.83
N LEU A 80 3.89 2.00 3.55
CA LEU A 80 3.33 1.07 4.53
C LEU A 80 4.32 0.71 5.64
N THR A 81 5.58 0.46 5.28
CA THR A 81 6.66 0.19 6.25
C THR A 81 7.18 1.45 6.94
N GLN A 82 6.63 2.63 6.62
CA GLN A 82 7.01 3.92 7.18
C GLN A 82 8.48 4.29 6.93
N LYS A 83 9.17 3.61 5.99
CA LYS A 83 10.58 3.84 5.66
C LYS A 83 10.70 4.50 4.30
N GLY A 84 11.26 5.70 4.25
CA GLY A 84 11.51 6.40 2.99
C GLY A 84 10.27 6.96 2.30
N TRP A 85 9.12 7.02 2.97
CA TRP A 85 7.87 7.54 2.41
C TRP A 85 7.96 9.02 1.98
N VAL A 86 8.72 9.83 2.72
CA VAL A 86 8.95 11.25 2.39
C VAL A 86 9.73 11.38 1.08
N ALA A 87 10.73 10.51 0.88
CA ALA A 87 11.48 10.47 -0.37
C ALA A 87 10.53 10.15 -1.51
N VAL A 88 9.76 9.05 -1.44
CA VAL A 88 8.78 8.68 -2.48
C VAL A 88 7.83 9.83 -2.82
N MET A 89 7.34 10.57 -1.82
CA MET A 89 6.46 11.72 -2.03
C MET A 89 7.15 12.85 -2.77
N HIS A 90 8.31 13.32 -2.30
CA HIS A 90 9.08 14.40 -2.94
C HIS A 90 9.41 14.09 -4.39
N ASP A 91 9.88 12.87 -4.57
CA ASP A 91 10.38 12.29 -5.80
C ASP A 91 9.21 11.99 -6.77
N THR A 92 7.95 12.06 -6.30
CA THR A 92 6.73 12.07 -7.12
C THR A 92 6.28 13.49 -7.44
N MET A 93 6.41 14.43 -6.49
CA MET A 93 6.06 15.84 -6.69
C MET A 93 7.00 16.53 -7.70
N ASP A 94 8.29 16.17 -7.71
CA ASP A 94 9.29 16.75 -8.62
C ASP A 94 9.05 16.40 -10.10
N VAL A 95 8.28 15.34 -10.38
CA VAL A 95 7.95 14.90 -11.75
C VAL A 95 6.73 15.63 -12.31
N VAL A 96 5.92 16.26 -11.47
CA VAL A 96 4.70 16.95 -11.86
C VAL A 96 5.01 18.42 -12.13
N ASN A 97 4.67 18.94 -13.32
CA ASN A 97 4.94 20.34 -13.66
C ASN A 97 3.82 21.30 -13.20
N SER A 98 2.62 20.81 -12.94
CA SER A 98 1.47 21.62 -12.54
C SER A 98 1.36 21.79 -11.02
N ASN A 99 1.45 23.03 -10.53
CA ASN A 99 1.32 23.38 -9.11
C ASN A 99 0.02 22.86 -8.45
N ALA A 100 -1.09 22.85 -9.20
CA ALA A 100 -2.37 22.33 -8.72
C ALA A 100 -2.33 20.81 -8.53
N VAL A 101 -1.68 20.09 -9.44
CA VAL A 101 -1.53 18.63 -9.38
C VAL A 101 -0.54 18.23 -8.29
N ILE A 102 0.57 18.97 -8.13
CA ILE A 102 1.55 18.77 -7.04
C ILE A 102 0.84 18.83 -5.68
N THR A 103 0.03 19.87 -5.46
CA THR A 103 -0.69 20.06 -4.20
C THR A 103 -1.67 18.91 -3.94
N GLY A 104 -2.40 18.47 -4.97
CA GLY A 104 -3.32 17.33 -4.85
C GLY A 104 -2.61 16.01 -4.54
N VAL A 105 -1.48 15.74 -5.18
CA VAL A 105 -0.66 14.54 -4.95
C VAL A 105 -0.07 14.55 -3.54
N ALA A 106 0.43 15.69 -3.05
CA ALA A 106 0.95 15.83 -1.69
C ALA A 106 -0.12 15.53 -0.64
N ILE A 107 -1.31 16.14 -0.79
CA ILE A 107 -2.45 15.91 0.11
C ILE A 107 -2.81 14.42 0.13
N TYR A 108 -2.90 13.78 -1.05
CA TYR A 108 -3.19 12.36 -1.16
C TYR A 108 -2.17 11.49 -0.40
N PHE A 109 -0.87 11.71 -0.61
CA PHE A 109 0.18 10.95 0.08
C PHE A 109 0.15 11.14 1.59
N VAL A 110 -0.09 12.36 2.07
CA VAL A 110 -0.18 12.67 3.50
C VAL A 110 -1.39 11.98 4.14
N PHE A 111 -2.57 12.08 3.53
CA PHE A 111 -3.77 11.37 4.01
C PHE A 111 -3.57 9.85 4.01
N TYR A 112 -2.96 9.31 2.96
CA TYR A 112 -2.64 7.90 2.86
C TYR A 112 -1.66 7.46 3.96
N HIS A 113 -0.60 8.23 4.18
CA HIS A 113 0.37 7.99 5.25
C HIS A 113 -0.29 8.04 6.63
N LEU A 114 -1.20 8.98 6.86
CA LEU A 114 -1.97 9.08 8.10
C LEU A 114 -2.81 7.82 8.32
N PHE A 115 -3.55 7.37 7.30
CA PHE A 115 -4.37 6.16 7.35
C PHE A 115 -3.52 4.91 7.63
N VAL A 116 -2.41 4.74 6.91
CA VAL A 116 -1.46 3.63 7.11
C VAL A 116 -0.87 3.64 8.51
N THR A 117 -0.52 4.81 9.03
CA THR A 117 0.02 4.95 10.40
C THR A 117 -1.03 4.53 11.43
N LEU A 118 -2.30 4.91 11.24
CA LEU A 118 -3.40 4.48 12.10
C LEU A 118 -3.63 2.98 12.04
N VAL A 119 -3.64 2.38 10.85
CA VAL A 119 -3.75 0.93 10.67
C VAL A 119 -2.59 0.20 11.34
N SER A 120 -1.37 0.68 11.16
CA SER A 120 -0.16 0.12 11.76
C SER A 120 -0.19 0.20 13.29
N ARG A 121 -0.68 1.32 13.84
CA ARG A 121 -0.88 1.48 15.30
C ARG A 121 -1.99 0.57 15.83
N MET A 122 -3.12 0.45 15.14
CA MET A 122 -4.18 -0.51 15.49
C MET A 122 -3.64 -1.95 15.53
N LYS A 123 -2.80 -2.29 14.55
CA LYS A 123 -2.08 -3.58 14.48
C LYS A 123 -1.20 -3.80 15.71
N ALA A 124 -0.40 -2.79 16.09
CA ALA A 124 0.48 -2.85 17.25
C ALA A 124 -0.29 -3.04 18.57
N ILE A 125 -1.42 -2.35 18.74
CA ILE A 125 -2.28 -2.50 19.92
C ILE A 125 -2.85 -3.93 20.00
N PHE A 126 -3.33 -4.48 18.89
CA PHE A 126 -3.85 -5.85 18.86
C PHE A 126 -2.78 -6.89 19.21
N VAL A 127 -1.55 -6.72 18.72
CA VAL A 127 -0.40 -7.57 19.08
C VAL A 127 -0.04 -7.43 20.55
N PHE A 128 -0.02 -6.20 21.08
CA PHE A 128 0.20 -5.94 22.50
C PHE A 128 -0.85 -6.65 23.38
N LEU A 129 -2.13 -6.56 23.01
CA LEU A 129 -3.23 -7.24 23.73
C LEU A 129 -3.15 -8.77 23.67
N ILE A 130 -2.58 -9.35 22.60
CA ILE A 130 -2.36 -10.80 22.50
C ILE A 130 -1.17 -11.25 23.37
N ILE A 131 -0.13 -10.41 23.50
CA ILE A 131 1.10 -10.72 24.24
C ILE A 131 0.94 -10.48 25.75
N PHE A 132 0.09 -9.53 26.17
CA PHE A 132 -0.18 -9.22 27.58
C PHE A 132 -1.58 -9.68 28.06
N PRO A 133 -1.99 -10.96 27.90
CA PRO A 133 -3.28 -11.42 28.41
C PRO A 133 -3.29 -11.68 29.93
N ASP A 134 -2.12 -11.72 30.60
CA ASP A 134 -1.95 -12.37 31.92
C ASP A 134 -1.63 -11.46 33.13
N GLU A 135 -1.65 -10.12 33.02
CA GLU A 135 -1.43 -9.24 34.19
C GLU A 135 -2.74 -8.88 34.95
N LYS A 136 -3.77 -9.73 34.86
CA LYS A 136 -5.07 -9.52 35.54
C LYS A 136 -5.70 -10.80 36.12
N SER A 137 -4.90 -11.75 36.62
CA SER A 137 -5.44 -12.83 37.49
C SER A 137 -4.86 -12.76 38.89
#